data_AF-A0A925JWG3-F1
#
_entry.id   AF-A0A925JWG3-F1
#
_cell.length_a   1.000
_cell.length_b   1.000
_cell.length_c   1.000
_cell.angle_alpha   90.00
_cell.angle_beta   90.00
_cell.angle_gamma   90.00
#
_symmetry.space_group_name_H-M   'P 1'
#
loop_
_entity.id
_entity.type
_entity.pdbx_description
1 polymer ?
#
loop_
_entity_poly.entity_id
_entity_poly.type
_entity_poly.pdbx_seq_one_letter_code
_entity_poly.pdbx_strand_id
1 'polypeptide(L)'
;MPIPSSENTPVRLKVLLSGLLLLCFLTINASAQQEGASSAAAARARYLAGAEAIPKSREIAVEEFVNYHRHRIGLPKSGETVALDVRWGNGEVSAAAGSEAVLQVGFSTAHVNDRQQLRPLNLSLVIDKSGSMADADKMSRVKTALLAMLPRLREEDTLSIVVFDCAAE
;
A
#
# COMPACT_ATOMS: atom_id res chain seq x y z
N MET A 1 -12.96 -53.07 -43.29
CA MET A 1 -13.25 -51.69 -42.85
C MET A 1 -13.23 -51.69 -41.32
N PRO A 2 -12.17 -51.19 -40.65
CA PRO A 2 -12.10 -51.25 -39.19
C PRO A 2 -12.74 -50.00 -38.57
N ILE A 3 -13.48 -50.21 -37.49
CA ILE A 3 -14.12 -49.20 -36.66
C ILE A 3 -13.04 -48.56 -35.78
N PRO A 4 -12.88 -47.23 -35.72
CA PRO A 4 -11.90 -46.62 -34.83
C PRO A 4 -12.38 -46.68 -33.37
N SER A 5 -11.53 -47.22 -32.50
CA SER A 5 -11.74 -47.38 -31.06
C SER A 5 -11.77 -46.04 -30.32
N SER A 6 -12.81 -45.83 -29.51
CA SER A 6 -13.09 -44.60 -28.76
C SER A 6 -12.45 -44.61 -27.36
N GLU A 7 -11.12 -44.75 -27.24
CA GLU A 7 -10.47 -44.97 -25.93
C GLU A 7 -9.94 -43.72 -25.21
N ASN A 8 -10.07 -42.51 -25.75
CA ASN A 8 -9.38 -41.32 -25.19
C ASN A 8 -10.27 -40.22 -24.58
N THR A 9 -11.59 -40.42 -24.47
CA THR A 9 -12.51 -39.41 -23.91
C THR A 9 -12.38 -39.17 -22.39
N PRO A 10 -12.20 -40.18 -21.51
CA PRO A 10 -12.21 -39.92 -20.06
C PRO A 10 -10.91 -39.28 -19.55
N VAL A 11 -9.77 -39.58 -20.21
CA VAL A 11 -8.46 -39.02 -19.85
C VAL A 11 -8.39 -37.54 -20.23
N ARG A 12 -8.86 -37.17 -21.43
CA ARG A 12 -8.94 -35.77 -21.86
C ARG A 12 -9.82 -34.92 -20.94
N LEU A 13 -10.96 -35.45 -20.49
CA LEU A 13 -11.87 -34.73 -19.59
C LEU A 13 -11.25 -34.52 -18.20
N LYS A 14 -10.55 -35.52 -17.64
CA LYS A 14 -9.84 -35.39 -16.35
C LYS A 14 -8.71 -34.35 -16.40
N VAL A 15 -7.95 -34.32 -17.50
CA VAL A 15 -6.88 -33.33 -17.71
C VAL A 15 -7.45 -31.92 -17.89
N LEU A 16 -8.61 -31.80 -18.55
CA LEU A 16 -9.30 -30.51 -18.70
C LEU A 16 -9.85 -30.00 -17.36
N LEU A 17 -10.43 -30.91 -16.56
CA LEU A 17 -10.99 -30.58 -15.24
C LEU A 17 -9.89 -30.22 -14.24
N SER A 18 -8.76 -30.94 -14.25
CA SER A 18 -7.61 -30.62 -13.39
C SER A 18 -6.94 -29.31 -13.82
N GLY A 19 -6.84 -29.05 -15.13
CA GLY A 19 -6.35 -27.77 -15.66
C GLY A 19 -7.24 -26.60 -15.27
N LEU A 20 -8.57 -26.76 -15.33
CA LEU A 20 -9.53 -25.75 -14.89
C LEU A 20 -9.45 -25.50 -13.39
N LEU A 21 -9.30 -26.56 -12.59
CA LEU A 21 -9.15 -26.44 -11.13
C LEU A 21 -7.85 -25.69 -10.78
N LEU A 22 -6.73 -26.01 -11.44
CA LEU A 22 -5.45 -25.33 -11.27
C LEU A 22 -5.55 -23.84 -11.65
N LEU A 23 -6.26 -23.53 -12.74
CA LEU A 23 -6.51 -22.14 -13.18
C LEU A 23 -7.33 -21.37 -12.15
N CYS A 24 -8.38 -21.97 -11.58
CA CYS A 24 -9.16 -21.39 -10.50
C CYS A 24 -8.28 -21.12 -9.25
N PHE A 25 -7.42 -22.06 -8.86
CA PHE A 25 -6.49 -21.86 -7.73
C PHE A 25 -5.46 -20.75 -7.98
N LEU A 26 -4.99 -20.55 -9.23
CA LEU A 26 -4.11 -19.43 -9.55
C LEU A 26 -4.83 -18.07 -9.45
N THR A 27 -6.13 -18.00 -9.81
CA THR A 27 -6.89 -16.74 -9.78
C THR A 27 -7.35 -16.31 -8.38
N ILE A 28 -7.49 -17.23 -7.42
CA ILE A 28 -7.98 -16.93 -6.07
C ILE A 28 -6.93 -16.18 -5.21
N ASN A 29 -5.65 -16.25 -5.57
CA ASN A 29 -4.58 -15.58 -4.81
C ASN A 29 -4.42 -14.08 -5.11
N ALA A 30 -5.24 -13.50 -5.98
CA ALA A 30 -5.31 -12.06 -6.18
C ALA A 30 -6.22 -11.41 -5.12
N SER A 31 -6.04 -11.73 -3.84
CA SER A 31 -6.58 -10.92 -2.77
C SER A 31 -5.84 -9.60 -2.79
N ALA A 32 -6.46 -8.56 -3.34
CA ALA A 32 -5.95 -7.19 -3.37
C ALA A 32 -5.70 -6.75 -1.92
N GLN A 33 -4.44 -6.91 -1.53
CA GLN A 33 -3.96 -6.73 -0.18
C GLN A 33 -3.44 -5.30 -0.06
N GLN A 34 -3.78 -4.64 1.04
CA GLN A 34 -3.38 -3.26 1.35
C GLN A 34 -1.92 -3.00 0.92
N GLU A 35 -1.73 -2.12 -0.08
CA GLU A 35 -0.41 -1.59 -0.38
C GLU A 35 0.01 -0.75 0.82
N GLY A 36 1.13 -1.12 1.44
CA GLY A 36 1.62 -0.42 2.63
C GLY A 36 1.88 1.05 2.30
N ALA A 37 1.45 1.95 3.18
CA ALA A 37 1.79 3.35 3.05
C ALA A 37 3.30 3.53 3.30
N SER A 38 3.99 4.22 2.38
CA SER A 38 5.39 4.60 2.60
C SER A 38 5.42 5.72 3.65
N SER A 39 5.92 5.41 4.85
CA SER A 39 6.11 6.39 5.91
C SER A 39 7.56 6.91 5.94
N ALA A 40 7.72 8.23 6.01
CA ALA A 40 9.00 8.92 5.89
C ALA A 40 9.99 8.57 7.02
N ALA A 41 9.51 8.49 8.26
CA ALA A 41 10.28 8.12 9.45
C ALA A 41 10.74 6.65 9.38
N ALA A 42 9.89 5.72 8.92
CA ALA A 42 10.30 4.33 8.75
C ALA A 42 11.30 4.16 7.60
N ALA A 43 11.12 4.89 6.49
CA ALA A 43 12.08 4.92 5.40
C ALA A 43 13.43 5.51 5.84
N ARG A 44 13.41 6.58 6.63
CA ARG A 44 14.59 7.20 7.24
C ARG A 44 15.30 6.25 8.19
N ALA A 45 14.56 5.55 9.03
CA ALA A 45 15.13 4.56 9.96
C ALA A 45 15.81 3.40 9.21
N ARG A 46 15.23 2.91 8.10
CA ARG A 46 15.91 1.93 7.24
C ARG A 46 17.19 2.45 6.61
N TYR A 47 17.15 3.68 6.11
CA TYR A 47 18.31 4.32 5.53
C TYR A 47 19.44 4.44 6.56
N LEU A 48 19.14 4.90 7.78
CA LEU A 48 20.10 5.01 8.86
C LEU A 48 20.63 3.64 9.30
N ALA A 49 19.76 2.63 9.40
CA ALA A 49 20.18 1.27 9.72
C ALA A 49 21.17 0.70 8.69
N GLY A 50 20.96 0.97 7.40
CA GLY A 50 21.90 0.61 6.33
C GLY A 50 23.23 1.40 6.38
N ALA A 51 23.25 2.55 7.05
CA ALA A 51 24.43 3.35 7.32
C ALA A 51 25.00 3.10 8.74
N GLU A 52 24.60 2.00 9.39
CA GLU A 52 25.02 1.61 10.76
C GLU A 52 24.75 2.70 11.83
N ALA A 53 23.73 3.54 11.59
CA ALA A 53 23.33 4.63 12.46
C ALA A 53 21.95 4.37 13.09
N ILE A 54 21.79 4.80 14.35
CA ILE A 54 20.53 4.70 15.08
C ILE A 54 19.80 6.05 15.00
N PRO A 55 18.51 6.09 14.59
CA PRO A 55 17.73 7.32 14.59
C PRO A 55 17.59 7.90 15.99
N LYS A 56 17.66 9.23 16.11
CA LYS A 56 17.41 9.93 17.37
C LYS A 56 15.92 9.86 17.72
N SER A 57 15.58 9.98 19.01
CA SER A 57 14.17 9.92 19.46
C SER A 57 13.24 10.90 18.72
N ARG A 58 13.75 12.09 18.35
CA ARG A 58 13.01 13.11 17.59
C ARG A 58 12.79 12.79 16.11
N GLU A 59 13.52 11.82 15.56
CA GLU A 59 13.38 11.36 14.16
C GLU A 59 12.40 10.18 14.05
N ILE A 60 11.86 9.72 15.18
CA ILE A 60 10.91 8.61 15.26
C ILE A 60 9.51 9.20 15.45
N ALA A 61 8.67 9.07 14.42
CA ALA A 61 7.23 9.26 14.55
C ALA A 61 6.58 7.89 14.77
N VAL A 62 6.05 7.63 15.96
CA VAL A 62 5.56 6.30 16.36
C VAL A 62 4.44 5.83 15.42
N GLU A 63 3.56 6.75 15.03
CA GLU A 63 2.45 6.54 14.12
C GLU A 63 2.93 6.02 12.76
N GLU A 64 4.08 6.48 12.30
CA GLU A 64 4.66 6.09 11.03
C GLU A 64 5.21 4.66 11.03
N PHE A 65 5.67 4.16 12.18
CA PHE A 65 6.06 2.76 12.33
C PHE A 65 4.84 1.85 12.40
N VAL A 66 3.77 2.27 13.07
CA VAL A 66 2.49 1.54 13.08
C VAL A 66 1.93 1.46 11.66
N ASN A 67 1.86 2.59 10.95
CA ASN A 67 1.37 2.67 9.57
C ASN A 67 2.24 1.95 8.54
N TYR A 68 3.52 1.73 8.87
CA TYR A 68 4.41 0.96 8.00
C TYR A 68 3.97 -0.51 7.87
N HIS A 69 3.35 -1.06 8.92
CA HIS A 69 2.90 -2.45 8.92
C HIS A 69 1.59 -2.62 8.15
N ARG A 70 1.47 -3.72 7.39
CA ARG A 70 0.21 -4.08 6.73
C ARG A 70 -0.78 -4.65 7.75
N HIS A 71 -1.87 -3.93 8.00
CA HIS A 71 -2.90 -4.34 8.97
C HIS A 71 -3.86 -5.44 8.46
N ARG A 72 -3.77 -5.82 7.18
CA ARG A 72 -4.60 -6.88 6.55
C ARG A 72 -6.11 -6.71 6.85
N ILE A 73 -6.58 -5.47 6.72
CA ILE A 73 -8.00 -5.14 6.78
C ILE A 73 -8.67 -5.74 5.53
N GLY A 74 -9.78 -6.45 5.70
CA GLY A 74 -10.52 -7.05 4.59
C GLY A 74 -11.10 -5.99 3.65
N LEU A 75 -11.28 -6.33 2.39
CA LEU A 75 -12.06 -5.51 1.46
C LEU A 75 -13.57 -5.58 1.80
N PRO A 76 -14.36 -4.55 1.45
CA PRO A 76 -15.81 -4.63 1.57
C PRO A 76 -16.39 -5.81 0.81
N LYS A 77 -17.48 -6.39 1.34
CA LYS A 77 -18.21 -7.47 0.67
C LYS A 77 -18.93 -6.92 -0.57
N SER A 78 -19.35 -7.82 -1.47
CA SER A 78 -20.13 -7.43 -2.64
C SER A 78 -21.38 -6.64 -2.23
N GLY A 79 -21.52 -5.42 -2.76
CA GLY A 79 -22.61 -4.50 -2.44
C GLY A 79 -22.34 -3.55 -1.26
N GLU A 80 -21.22 -3.68 -0.55
CA GLU A 80 -20.80 -2.74 0.50
C GLU A 80 -19.75 -1.75 -0.04
N THR A 81 -19.85 -0.48 0.37
CA THR A 81 -18.88 0.56 -0.04
C THR A 81 -17.65 0.59 0.87
N VAL A 82 -17.83 0.25 2.15
CA VAL A 82 -16.80 0.33 3.20
C VAL A 82 -16.83 -0.94 4.03
N ALA A 83 -15.65 -1.51 4.30
CA ALA A 83 -15.44 -2.54 5.30
C ALA A 83 -14.96 -1.91 6.61
N LEU A 84 -15.55 -2.35 7.72
CA LEU A 84 -15.13 -2.03 9.08
C LEU A 84 -14.51 -3.27 9.72
N ASP A 85 -13.28 -3.14 10.21
CA ASP A 85 -12.55 -4.18 10.93
C ASP A 85 -12.25 -3.68 12.34
N VAL A 86 -12.76 -4.38 13.34
CA VAL A 86 -12.60 -4.00 14.75
C VAL A 86 -11.96 -5.17 15.49
N ARG A 87 -10.78 -4.94 16.06
CA ARG A 87 -9.98 -5.98 16.70
C ARG A 87 -9.36 -5.47 17.98
N TRP A 88 -9.26 -6.33 18.98
CA TRP A 88 -8.47 -6.03 20.16
C TRP A 88 -6.98 -6.09 19.82
N GLY A 89 -6.22 -5.10 20.27
CA GLY A 89 -4.76 -5.03 20.11
C GLY A 89 -4.02 -5.99 21.02
N ASN A 90 -4.68 -6.49 22.07
CA ASN A 90 -4.23 -7.55 22.96
C ASN A 90 -5.22 -8.72 22.95
N GLY A 91 -4.70 -9.95 22.98
CA GLY A 91 -5.53 -11.17 23.09
C GLY A 91 -6.09 -11.40 24.49
N GLU A 92 -5.66 -10.61 25.47
CA GLU A 92 -6.07 -10.69 26.87
C GLU A 92 -6.40 -9.28 27.38
N VAL A 93 -7.57 -9.10 27.98
CA VAL A 93 -7.83 -7.97 28.87
C VAL A 93 -6.98 -8.24 30.10
N SER A 94 -5.91 -7.46 30.28
CA SER A 94 -4.87 -7.70 31.28
C SER A 94 -5.47 -8.04 32.65
N ALA A 95 -5.36 -9.29 33.08
CA ALA A 95 -5.84 -9.71 34.40
C ALA A 95 -4.90 -9.25 35.54
N ALA A 96 -3.68 -8.79 35.20
CA ALA A 96 -2.63 -8.50 36.17
C ALA A 96 -2.08 -7.06 36.15
N ALA A 97 -2.40 -6.25 35.12
CA ALA A 97 -1.89 -4.89 35.01
C ALA A 97 -2.89 -3.99 34.25
N GLY A 98 -3.77 -3.33 34.99
CA GLY A 98 -4.62 -2.23 34.50
C GLY A 98 -5.84 -2.65 33.69
N SER A 99 -6.94 -1.92 33.84
CA SER A 99 -8.18 -2.04 33.06
C SER A 99 -8.05 -1.47 31.64
N GLU A 100 -6.87 -1.53 31.06
CA GLU A 100 -6.56 -0.93 29.77
C GLU A 100 -6.72 -1.95 28.65
N ALA A 101 -7.47 -1.59 27.63
CA ALA A 101 -7.68 -2.41 26.44
C ALA A 101 -7.44 -1.55 25.20
N VAL A 102 -6.72 -2.10 24.23
CA VAL A 102 -6.44 -1.42 22.96
C VAL A 102 -7.44 -1.92 21.94
N LEU A 103 -8.20 -1.03 21.32
CA LEU A 103 -9.10 -1.36 20.22
C LEU A 103 -8.56 -0.77 18.92
N GLN A 104 -8.24 -1.63 17.96
CA GLN A 104 -7.93 -1.22 16.60
C GLN A 104 -9.22 -1.16 15.79
N VAL A 105 -9.45 -0.02 15.16
CA VAL A 105 -10.56 0.20 14.22
C VAL A 105 -9.96 0.53 12.86
N GLY A 106 -10.20 -0.34 11.88
CA GLY A 106 -9.73 -0.21 10.51
C GLY A 106 -10.89 0.00 9.55
N PHE A 107 -10.70 0.89 8.57
CA PHE A 107 -11.63 1.09 7.47
C PHE A 107 -10.95 0.75 6.16
N SER A 108 -11.67 0.06 5.28
CA SER A 108 -11.23 -0.21 3.91
C SER A 108 -12.34 0.14 2.94
N THR A 109 -11.99 0.61 1.75
CA THR A 109 -12.95 0.96 0.70
C THR A 109 -12.69 0.08 -0.52
N ALA A 110 -13.71 -0.09 -1.34
CA ALA A 110 -13.54 -0.81 -2.60
C ALA A 110 -12.49 -0.09 -3.46
N HIS A 111 -11.66 -0.85 -4.18
CA HIS A 111 -10.74 -0.27 -5.13
C HIS A 111 -11.51 0.54 -6.17
N VAL A 112 -11.12 1.81 -6.34
CA VAL A 112 -11.63 2.65 -7.41
C VAL A 112 -11.00 2.15 -8.71
N ASN A 113 -11.74 1.32 -9.44
CA ASN A 113 -11.30 0.79 -10.73
C ASN A 113 -11.33 1.87 -11.83
N ASP A 114 -12.24 2.84 -11.70
CA ASP A 114 -12.38 3.96 -12.62
C ASP A 114 -12.06 5.28 -11.90
N ARG A 115 -10.84 5.76 -12.12
CA ARG A 115 -10.35 7.02 -11.56
C ARG A 115 -10.91 8.24 -12.30
N GLN A 116 -11.55 8.09 -13.47
CA GLN A 116 -12.09 9.23 -14.23
C GLN A 116 -13.27 9.90 -13.52
N GLN A 117 -13.97 9.16 -12.67
CA GLN A 117 -15.08 9.69 -11.86
C GLN A 117 -14.61 10.42 -10.59
N LEU A 118 -13.31 10.37 -10.29
CA LEU A 118 -12.77 11.11 -9.14
C LEU A 118 -12.76 12.61 -9.43
N ARG A 119 -13.09 13.41 -8.41
CA ARG A 119 -12.93 14.86 -8.50
C ARG A 119 -11.47 15.21 -8.85
N PRO A 120 -11.23 16.27 -9.63
CA PRO A 120 -9.88 16.77 -9.87
C PRO A 120 -9.13 16.99 -8.56
N LEU A 121 -7.89 16.53 -8.49
CA LEU A 121 -7.02 16.73 -7.34
C LEU A 121 -6.35 18.10 -7.45
N ASN A 122 -6.16 18.77 -6.31
CA ASN A 122 -5.29 19.94 -6.20
C ASN A 122 -4.16 19.60 -5.22
N LEU A 123 -2.96 19.39 -5.74
CA LEU A 123 -1.79 18.97 -4.99
C LEU A 123 -0.81 20.13 -4.88
N SER A 124 -0.48 20.54 -3.65
CA SER A 124 0.58 21.53 -3.39
C SER A 124 1.78 20.85 -2.75
N LEU A 125 2.89 20.82 -3.47
CA LEU A 125 4.15 20.22 -3.01
C LEU A 125 5.09 21.32 -2.52
N VAL A 126 5.42 21.30 -1.24
CA VAL A 126 6.39 22.22 -0.64
C VAL A 126 7.74 21.52 -0.56
N ILE A 127 8.72 22.05 -1.28
CA ILE A 127 10.05 21.46 -1.41
C ILE A 127 11.07 22.38 -0.73
N ASP A 128 11.74 21.87 0.30
CA ASP A 128 12.85 22.56 0.93
C ASP A 128 14.09 22.57 0.00
N LYS A 129 14.70 23.74 -0.19
CA LYS A 129 15.99 23.95 -0.88
C LYS A 129 17.10 24.45 0.07
N SER A 130 16.86 24.42 1.38
CA SER A 130 17.83 24.85 2.40
C SER A 130 19.17 24.14 2.26
N GLY A 131 20.23 24.69 2.87
CA GLY A 131 21.57 24.09 2.83
C GLY A 131 21.62 22.62 3.29
N SER A 132 20.64 22.15 4.08
CA SER A 132 20.52 20.75 4.48
C SER A 132 20.16 19.78 3.32
N MET A 133 19.70 20.32 2.20
CA MET A 133 19.38 19.63 0.95
C MET A 133 20.54 19.66 -0.07
N ALA A 134 21.66 20.29 0.27
CA ALA A 134 22.84 20.42 -0.60
C ALA A 134 23.61 19.11 -0.81
N ASP A 135 23.34 18.06 -0.02
CA ASP A 135 23.88 16.73 -0.27
C ASP A 135 23.44 16.25 -1.65
N ALA A 136 24.42 15.82 -2.47
CA ALA A 136 24.27 15.55 -3.90
C ALA A 136 23.07 14.62 -4.24
N ASP A 137 22.74 13.68 -3.37
CA ASP A 137 21.71 12.67 -3.62
C ASP A 137 20.28 13.14 -3.27
N LYS A 138 20.10 14.11 -2.37
CA LYS A 138 18.78 14.42 -1.81
C LYS A 138 17.86 15.06 -2.83
N MET A 139 18.31 16.15 -3.45
CA MET A 139 17.52 16.85 -4.47
C MET A 139 17.30 15.98 -5.71
N SER A 140 18.27 15.15 -6.08
CA SER A 140 18.12 14.16 -7.16
C SER A 140 17.00 13.17 -6.88
N ARG A 141 16.92 12.63 -5.65
CA ARG A 141 15.83 11.73 -5.23
C ARG A 141 14.46 12.40 -5.25
N VAL A 142 14.37 13.67 -4.84
CA VAL A 142 13.10 14.44 -4.92
C VAL A 142 12.65 14.54 -6.37
N LYS A 143 13.55 14.94 -7.29
CA LYS A 143 13.22 15.02 -8.72
C LYS A 143 12.76 13.67 -9.28
N THR A 144 13.44 12.59 -8.95
CA THR A 144 13.04 11.23 -9.36
C THR A 144 11.66 10.84 -8.82
N ALA A 145 11.37 11.16 -7.55
CA ALA A 145 10.06 10.89 -6.96
C ALA A 145 8.94 11.70 -7.65
N LEU A 146 9.19 12.97 -7.96
CA LEU A 146 8.25 13.82 -8.70
C LEU A 146 7.99 13.27 -10.10
N LEU A 147 9.05 12.90 -10.83
CA LEU A 147 8.93 12.29 -12.16
C LEU A 147 8.16 10.97 -12.12
N ALA A 148 8.32 10.16 -11.07
CA ALA A 148 7.55 8.93 -10.88
C ALA A 148 6.07 9.19 -10.53
N MET A 149 5.74 10.38 -10.01
CA MET A 149 4.38 10.78 -9.69
C MET A 149 3.61 11.29 -10.91
N LEU A 150 4.28 11.98 -11.85
CA LEU A 150 3.63 12.63 -13.01
C LEU A 150 2.71 11.70 -13.81
N PRO A 151 3.08 10.45 -14.14
CA PRO A 151 2.20 9.54 -14.91
C PRO A 151 0.93 9.11 -14.16
N ARG A 152 0.83 9.39 -12.86
CA ARG A 152 -0.33 9.06 -12.03
C ARG A 152 -1.33 10.21 -11.91
N LEU A 153 -0.95 11.41 -12.36
CA LEU A 153 -1.81 12.58 -12.41
C LEU A 153 -2.61 12.56 -13.71
N ARG A 154 -3.86 13.00 -13.64
CA ARG A 154 -4.73 13.19 -14.80
C ARG A 154 -4.58 14.60 -15.33
N GLU A 155 -5.03 14.83 -16.56
CA GLU A 155 -4.95 16.14 -17.21
C GLU A 155 -5.75 17.21 -16.45
N GLU A 156 -6.83 16.82 -15.78
CA GLU A 156 -7.64 17.70 -14.94
C GLU A 156 -7.03 18.00 -13.56
N ASP A 157 -6.02 17.24 -13.11
CA ASP A 157 -5.42 17.43 -11.79
C ASP A 157 -4.48 18.65 -11.80
N THR A 158 -4.54 19.48 -10.75
CA THR A 158 -3.68 20.66 -10.58
C THR A 158 -2.50 20.33 -9.67
N LEU A 159 -1.29 20.66 -10.12
CA LEU A 159 -0.06 20.52 -9.34
C LEU A 159 0.59 21.89 -9.13
N SER A 160 0.74 22.30 -7.88
CA SER A 160 1.52 23.46 -7.46
C SER A 160 2.81 23.00 -6.80
N ILE A 161 3.94 23.61 -7.15
CA ILE A 161 5.23 23.36 -6.51
C ILE A 161 5.68 24.67 -5.89
N VAL A 162 5.87 24.67 -4.58
CA VAL A 162 6.39 25.79 -3.79
C VAL A 162 7.78 25.41 -3.33
N VAL A 163 8.76 26.25 -3.61
CA VAL A 163 10.14 26.02 -3.19
C VAL A 163 10.43 26.93 -1.99
N PHE A 164 10.98 26.35 -0.93
CA PHE A 164 11.18 27.06 0.33
C PHE A 164 12.64 27.01 0.79
N ASP A 165 13.16 28.14 1.27
CA ASP A 165 14.39 28.19 2.07
C ASP A 165 14.25 29.06 3.33
N CYS A 166 14.46 30.38 3.21
CA CYS A 166 14.15 31.40 4.20
C CYS A 166 12.83 32.11 3.85
N ALA A 167 12.39 32.03 2.59
CA ALA A 167 11.09 32.46 2.11
C ALA A 167 10.47 31.38 1.22
N ALA A 168 9.15 31.43 1.05
CA ALA A 168 8.43 30.57 0.10
C ALA A 168 8.27 31.32 -1.23
N GLU A 169 8.64 30.66 -2.33
CA GLU A 169 8.50 31.15 -3.71
C GLU A 169 7.72 30.16 -4.57
#